data_AF-A0A8H9QV51-F1
#
_entry.id   AF-A0A8H9QV51-F1
#
_cell.length_a   1.000
_cell.length_b   1.000
_cell.length_c   1.000
_cell.angle_alpha   90.00
_cell.angle_beta   90.00
_cell.angle_gamma   90.00
#
_symmetry.space_group_name_H-M   'P 1'
#
loop_
_entity.id
_entity.type
_entity.pdbx_description
1 polymer ?
#
loop_
_entity_poly.entity_id
_entity_poly.type
_entity_poly.pdbx_seq_one_letter_code
_entity_poly.pdbx_strand_id
1 'polypeptide(L)'
;MSQILKSISEDEFKNKIKVRFNNILDGFDKYSNGLLEYNGDNESFQIKEECFINFFNEALELNKGKVIVDLYIKDLENESLARLSEGLDERDKNILIDNINKQEIKSVYFELDNKDLMSFITRLNTRELFFCTIYFMEKPMTIWGNYNLSFPMFFEGNNMLEIYRDLAKKHNLDVRGIVLK
;
A
#
# COMPACT_ATOMS: atom_id res chain seq x y z
N MET A 1 20.18 -3.90 1.16
CA MET A 1 19.11 -4.67 1.82
C MET A 1 18.50 -5.59 0.78
N SER A 2 17.95 -6.74 1.18
CA SER A 2 17.24 -7.63 0.23
C SER A 2 16.01 -6.91 -0.33
N GLN A 3 15.79 -6.95 -1.64
CA GLN A 3 14.57 -6.44 -2.29
C GLN A 3 13.52 -7.56 -2.47
N ILE A 4 13.49 -8.50 -1.53
CA ILE A 4 12.57 -9.64 -1.54
C ILE A 4 11.57 -9.45 -0.40
N LEU A 5 10.27 -9.44 -0.73
CA LEU A 5 9.21 -9.49 0.25
C LEU A 5 9.20 -10.87 0.93
N LYS A 6 8.94 -10.90 2.23
CA LYS A 6 8.95 -12.14 3.01
C LYS A 6 7.54 -12.68 3.13
N SER A 7 7.25 -13.82 2.52
CA SER A 7 5.91 -14.42 2.63
C SER A 7 5.62 -14.82 4.08
N ILE A 8 4.41 -14.51 4.55
CA ILE A 8 3.89 -14.89 5.86
C ILE A 8 2.67 -15.79 5.68
N SER A 9 2.26 -16.53 6.71
CA SER A 9 1.02 -17.33 6.63
C SER A 9 -0.22 -16.46 6.86
N GLU A 10 -1.38 -16.96 6.43
CA GLU A 10 -2.67 -16.32 6.71
C GLU A 10 -2.96 -16.22 8.23
N ASP A 11 -2.59 -17.24 9.01
CA ASP A 11 -2.72 -17.21 10.46
C ASP A 11 -1.84 -16.12 11.09
N GLU A 12 -0.60 -15.99 10.62
CA GLU A 12 0.30 -14.93 11.08
C GLU A 12 -0.25 -13.54 10.74
N PHE A 13 -0.77 -13.36 9.52
CA PHE A 13 -1.45 -12.13 9.10
C PHE A 13 -2.63 -11.79 10.02
N LYS A 14 -3.55 -12.75 10.24
CA LYS A 14 -4.75 -12.56 11.06
C LYS A 14 -4.44 -12.20 12.51
N ASN A 15 -3.32 -12.70 13.03
CA ASN A 15 -2.85 -12.43 14.40
C ASN A 15 -2.16 -11.07 14.55
N LYS A 16 -1.53 -10.54 13.48
CA LYS A 16 -0.82 -9.25 13.50
C LYS A 16 -1.70 -8.06 13.14
N ILE A 17 -2.66 -8.25 12.23
CA ILE A 17 -3.42 -7.14 11.63
C ILE A 17 -4.76 -6.93 12.32
N LYS A 18 -4.97 -5.71 12.80
CA LYS A 18 -6.19 -5.29 13.49
C LYS A 18 -7.27 -4.77 12.54
N VAL A 19 -6.90 -3.85 11.64
CA VAL A 19 -7.80 -3.31 10.62
C VAL A 19 -7.72 -4.25 9.43
N ARG A 20 -8.69 -5.16 9.28
CA ARG A 20 -8.77 -6.07 8.14
C ARG A 20 -10.21 -6.44 7.84
N PHE A 21 -10.48 -6.72 6.57
CA PHE A 21 -11.78 -7.09 6.03
C PHE A 21 -11.57 -7.82 4.70
N ASN A 22 -12.57 -8.61 4.28
CA ASN A 22 -12.48 -9.38 3.03
C ASN A 22 -13.04 -8.62 1.82
N ASN A 23 -13.88 -7.61 2.07
CA ASN A 23 -14.54 -6.78 1.06
C ASN A 23 -14.44 -5.32 1.51
N ILE A 24 -14.31 -4.40 0.57
CA ILE A 24 -14.22 -2.97 0.83
C ILE A 24 -15.46 -2.42 1.52
N LEU A 25 -16.64 -2.95 1.19
CA LEU A 25 -17.90 -2.55 1.82
C LEU A 25 -17.87 -2.82 3.33
N ASP A 26 -17.36 -3.99 3.73
CA ASP A 26 -17.16 -4.30 5.15
C ASP A 26 -16.20 -3.31 5.83
N GLY A 27 -15.18 -2.85 5.10
CA GLY A 27 -14.24 -1.83 5.59
C GLY A 27 -14.96 -0.52 5.91
N PHE A 28 -15.76 -0.02 4.97
CA PHE A 28 -16.55 1.21 5.14
C PHE A 28 -17.60 1.08 6.26
N ASP A 29 -18.15 -0.11 6.46
CA ASP A 29 -19.14 -0.38 7.48
C ASP A 29 -18.55 -0.51 8.90
N LYS A 30 -17.33 -1.02 9.04
CA LYS A 30 -16.74 -1.37 10.34
C LYS A 30 -15.77 -0.34 10.90
N TYR A 31 -15.09 0.43 10.05
CA TYR A 31 -13.99 1.29 10.47
C TYR A 31 -14.23 2.75 10.11
N SER A 32 -13.69 3.65 10.94
CA SER A 32 -13.49 5.05 10.54
C SER A 32 -12.65 5.06 9.27
N ASN A 33 -13.01 5.89 8.29
CA ASN A 33 -12.41 5.85 6.97
C ASN A 33 -12.38 7.22 6.28
N GLY A 34 -11.61 7.29 5.19
CA GLY A 34 -11.51 8.44 4.30
C GLY A 34 -10.75 8.07 3.03
N LEU A 35 -10.60 9.03 2.11
CA LEU A 35 -9.89 8.87 0.85
C LEU A 35 -8.60 9.68 0.89
N LEU A 36 -7.45 9.03 0.72
CA LEU A 36 -6.17 9.70 0.51
C LEU A 36 -6.07 10.18 -0.92
N GLU A 37 -5.98 11.50 -1.10
CA GLU A 37 -5.94 12.13 -2.41
C GLU A 37 -4.83 13.17 -2.50
N TYR A 38 -4.36 13.44 -3.71
CA TYR A 38 -3.47 14.57 -3.97
C TYR A 38 -4.18 15.89 -3.66
N ASN A 39 -3.51 16.74 -2.89
CA ASN A 39 -4.02 18.05 -2.47
C ASN A 39 -3.13 19.16 -3.03
N GLY A 40 -3.20 19.36 -4.33
CA GLY A 40 -2.54 20.45 -5.04
C GLY A 40 -3.05 20.61 -6.46
N ASP A 41 -2.58 21.66 -7.12
CA ASP A 41 -3.05 22.06 -8.46
C ASP A 41 -2.09 21.61 -9.59
N ASN A 42 -1.08 20.79 -9.28
CA ASN A 42 -0.13 20.32 -10.28
C ASN A 42 -0.74 19.22 -11.17
N GLU A 43 -0.59 19.34 -12.48
CA GLU A 43 -1.10 18.32 -13.42
C GLU A 43 -0.13 17.15 -13.63
N SER A 44 1.16 17.30 -13.28
CA SER A 44 2.18 16.28 -13.47
C SER A 44 1.93 15.04 -12.61
N PHE A 45 1.69 13.90 -13.26
CA PHE A 45 1.54 12.61 -12.59
C PHE A 45 2.78 12.26 -11.76
N GLN A 46 3.98 12.53 -12.25
CA GLN A 46 5.23 12.22 -11.55
C GLN A 46 5.32 12.92 -10.18
N ILE A 47 4.89 14.19 -10.12
CA ILE A 47 4.87 14.95 -8.86
C ILE A 47 3.84 14.37 -7.89
N LYS A 48 2.66 14.01 -8.39
CA LYS A 48 1.62 13.36 -7.58
C LYS A 48 2.11 12.02 -7.02
N GLU A 49 2.67 11.18 -7.87
CA GLU A 49 3.24 9.88 -7.49
C GLU A 49 4.32 10.04 -6.43
N GLU A 50 5.20 11.04 -6.56
CA GLU A 50 6.24 11.33 -5.56
C GLU A 50 5.65 11.71 -4.19
N CYS A 51 4.54 12.46 -4.15
CA CYS A 51 3.81 12.76 -2.91
C CYS A 51 3.33 11.47 -2.21
N PHE A 52 2.76 10.52 -2.95
CA PHE A 52 2.35 9.22 -2.40
C PHE A 52 3.55 8.40 -1.93
N ILE A 53 4.63 8.33 -2.72
CA ILE A 53 5.85 7.61 -2.34
C ILE A 53 6.43 8.15 -1.03
N ASN A 54 6.48 9.49 -0.88
CA ASN A 54 6.99 10.12 0.33
C ASN A 54 6.09 9.86 1.54
N PHE A 55 4.77 9.96 1.37
CA PHE A 55 3.79 9.58 2.39
C PHE A 55 3.99 8.13 2.86
N PHE A 56 4.06 7.18 1.92
CA PHE A 56 4.17 5.76 2.24
C PHE A 56 5.50 5.40 2.90
N ASN A 57 6.60 6.01 2.45
CA ASN A 57 7.92 5.79 3.06
C ASN A 57 7.99 6.33 4.49
N GLU A 58 7.37 7.46 4.80
CA GLU A 58 7.32 7.99 6.16
C GLU A 58 6.29 7.23 7.03
N ALA A 59 5.17 6.78 6.45
CA ALA A 59 4.23 5.89 7.12
C ALA A 59 4.88 4.55 7.51
N LEU A 60 5.78 4.03 6.67
CA LEU A 60 6.59 2.85 6.99
C LEU A 60 7.50 3.09 8.20
N GLU A 61 8.19 4.22 8.26
CA GLU A 61 9.05 4.59 9.39
C GLU A 61 8.25 4.75 10.68
N LEU A 62 7.09 5.42 10.60
CA LEU A 62 6.13 5.56 11.70
C LEU A 62 5.67 4.19 12.23
N ASN A 63 5.71 3.16 11.39
CA ASN A 63 5.39 1.78 11.71
C ASN A 63 6.64 0.91 11.95
N LYS A 64 7.70 1.50 12.50
CA LYS A 64 8.96 0.84 12.85
C LYS A 64 9.63 0.10 11.68
N GLY A 65 9.41 0.61 10.47
CA GLY A 65 10.02 0.06 9.27
C GLY A 65 9.40 -1.25 8.78
N LYS A 66 8.18 -1.63 9.24
CA LYS A 66 7.53 -2.87 8.82
C LYS A 66 6.04 -2.70 8.54
N VAL A 67 5.60 -3.31 7.43
CA VAL A 67 4.18 -3.42 7.06
C VAL A 67 3.92 -4.80 6.45
N ILE A 68 2.65 -5.15 6.30
CA ILE A 68 2.23 -6.30 5.51
C ILE A 68 1.53 -5.80 4.23
N VAL A 69 1.79 -6.45 3.11
CA VAL A 69 1.13 -6.20 1.84
C VAL A 69 0.39 -7.46 1.41
N ASP A 70 -0.85 -7.31 0.97
CA ASP A 70 -1.63 -8.34 0.29
C ASP A 70 -1.47 -8.15 -1.23
N LEU A 71 -0.87 -9.16 -1.87
CA LEU A 71 -0.35 -9.12 -3.22
C LEU A 71 -0.53 -10.48 -3.92
N TYR A 72 -1.35 -10.53 -4.96
CA TYR A 72 -1.65 -11.76 -5.72
C TYR A 72 -0.61 -12.06 -6.81
N ILE A 73 0.68 -11.96 -6.49
CA ILE A 73 1.77 -12.06 -7.48
C ILE A 73 1.86 -13.45 -8.13
N LYS A 74 1.40 -14.50 -7.43
CA LYS A 74 1.41 -15.89 -7.92
C LYS A 74 0.39 -16.15 -9.03
N ASP A 75 -0.69 -15.37 -9.05
CA ASP A 75 -1.80 -15.55 -9.98
C ASP A 75 -1.62 -14.71 -11.26
N LEU A 76 -0.45 -14.06 -11.41
CA LEU A 76 -0.11 -13.32 -12.62
C LEU A 76 0.19 -14.28 -13.77
N GLU A 77 -0.71 -14.33 -14.73
CA GLU A 77 -0.46 -14.95 -16.03
C GLU A 77 0.65 -14.19 -16.79
N ASN A 78 1.32 -14.88 -17.73
CA ASN A 78 2.43 -14.30 -18.50
C ASN A 78 2.07 -12.98 -19.20
N GLU A 79 0.82 -12.86 -19.68
CA GLU A 79 0.34 -11.62 -20.32
C GLU A 79 0.20 -10.47 -19.32
N SER A 80 -0.38 -10.73 -18.14
CA SER A 80 -0.47 -9.75 -17.05
C SER A 80 0.91 -9.34 -16.58
N LEU A 81 1.86 -10.28 -16.51
CA LEU A 81 3.24 -10.00 -16.15
C LEU A 81 3.93 -9.10 -17.20
N ALA A 82 3.69 -9.34 -18.49
CA ALA A 82 4.23 -8.51 -19.56
C ALA A 82 3.71 -7.06 -19.47
N ARG A 83 2.39 -6.89 -19.31
CA ARG A 83 1.76 -5.55 -19.16
C ARG A 83 2.28 -4.82 -17.93
N LEU A 84 2.43 -5.52 -16.81
CA LEU A 84 2.96 -4.96 -15.57
C LEU A 84 4.42 -4.52 -15.77
N SER A 85 5.24 -5.35 -16.42
CA SER A 85 6.63 -5.03 -16.75
C SER A 85 6.75 -3.79 -17.63
N GLU A 86 5.90 -3.63 -18.66
CA GLU A 86 5.91 -2.46 -19.57
C GLU A 86 5.68 -1.12 -18.83
N GLY A 87 4.86 -1.12 -17.78
CA GLY A 87 4.57 0.07 -16.96
C GLY A 87 5.60 0.40 -15.89
N LEU A 88 6.58 -0.48 -15.67
CA LEU A 88 7.61 -0.33 -14.65
C LEU A 88 8.92 0.24 -15.22
N ASP A 89 9.66 0.94 -14.37
CA ASP A 89 11.04 1.29 -14.67
C ASP A 89 11.97 0.07 -14.51
N GLU A 90 13.18 0.15 -15.05
CA GLU A 90 14.15 -0.96 -15.02
C GLU A 90 14.47 -1.44 -13.60
N ARG A 91 14.43 -0.54 -12.60
CA ARG A 91 14.68 -0.92 -11.22
C ARG A 91 13.55 -1.77 -10.68
N ASP A 92 12.31 -1.33 -10.87
CA ASP A 92 11.12 -2.03 -10.40
C ASP A 92 10.88 -3.34 -11.15
N LYS A 93 11.23 -3.43 -12.44
CA LYS A 93 11.24 -4.69 -13.18
C LYS A 93 12.14 -5.73 -12.51
N ASN A 94 13.33 -5.32 -12.08
CA ASN A 94 14.24 -6.20 -11.36
C ASN A 94 13.66 -6.64 -10.02
N ILE A 95 13.04 -5.73 -9.26
CA ILE A 95 12.34 -6.07 -8.00
C ILE A 95 11.24 -7.10 -8.27
N LEU A 96 10.39 -6.87 -9.26
CA LEU A 96 9.31 -7.78 -9.64
C LEU A 96 9.83 -9.18 -9.98
N ILE A 97 10.80 -9.27 -10.89
CA ILE A 97 11.39 -10.54 -11.35
C ILE A 97 12.01 -11.30 -10.18
N ASP A 98 12.73 -10.60 -9.32
CA ASP A 98 13.34 -11.18 -8.13
C ASP A 98 12.29 -11.74 -7.17
N ASN A 99 11.20 -11.02 -6.95
CA ASN A 99 10.11 -11.49 -6.09
C ASN A 99 9.35 -12.68 -6.69
N ILE A 100 9.16 -12.73 -8.01
CA ILE A 100 8.54 -13.88 -8.69
C ILE A 100 9.41 -15.14 -8.59
N ASN A 101 10.72 -15.00 -8.83
CA ASN A 101 11.61 -16.15 -8.97
C ASN A 101 12.16 -16.68 -7.63
N LYS A 102 12.32 -15.81 -6.63
CA LYS A 102 13.08 -16.14 -5.41
C LYS A 102 12.21 -16.29 -4.17
N GLN A 103 10.93 -15.94 -4.23
CA GLN A 103 10.06 -16.05 -3.06
C GLN A 103 9.57 -17.49 -2.85
N GLU A 104 9.70 -17.96 -1.61
CA GLU A 104 8.86 -19.03 -1.11
C GLU A 104 7.47 -18.45 -0.81
N ILE A 105 6.44 -18.90 -1.53
CA ILE A 105 5.09 -18.35 -1.41
C ILE A 105 4.26 -19.25 -0.48
N LYS A 106 4.02 -18.77 0.74
CA LYS A 106 3.20 -19.44 1.77
C LYS A 106 1.75 -18.96 1.74
N SER A 107 1.52 -17.72 1.35
CA SER A 107 0.20 -17.10 1.14
C SER A 107 0.31 -15.88 0.22
N VAL A 108 -0.78 -15.12 0.07
CA VAL A 108 -0.82 -13.82 -0.64
C VAL A 108 -0.29 -12.65 0.20
N TYR A 109 0.04 -12.89 1.47
CA TYR A 109 0.53 -11.87 2.39
C TYR A 109 2.06 -11.88 2.47
N PHE A 110 2.64 -10.68 2.42
CA PHE A 110 4.08 -10.49 2.46
C PHE A 110 4.47 -9.36 3.42
N GLU A 111 5.48 -9.62 4.27
CA GLU A 111 6.13 -8.57 5.05
C GLU A 111 7.09 -7.78 4.17
N LEU A 112 6.97 -6.46 4.27
CA LEU A 112 7.80 -5.46 3.62
C LEU A 112 8.53 -4.66 4.69
N ASP A 113 9.85 -4.51 4.55
CA ASP A 113 10.71 -3.94 5.61
C ASP A 113 11.65 -2.81 5.17
N ASN A 114 11.50 -2.28 3.95
CA ASN A 114 12.37 -1.23 3.45
C ASN A 114 11.69 -0.30 2.42
N LYS A 115 12.25 0.90 2.28
CA LYS A 115 11.71 1.97 1.42
C LYS A 115 11.73 1.66 -0.07
N ASP A 116 12.69 0.86 -0.54
CA ASP A 116 12.76 0.48 -1.95
C ASP A 116 11.53 -0.35 -2.34
N LEU A 117 11.22 -1.36 -1.54
CA LEU A 117 10.01 -2.16 -1.71
C LEU A 117 8.74 -1.32 -1.53
N MET A 118 8.71 -0.42 -0.55
CA MET A 118 7.54 0.44 -0.32
C MET A 118 7.27 1.34 -1.53
N SER A 119 8.32 1.91 -2.11
CA SER A 119 8.21 2.76 -3.30
C SER A 119 7.75 1.96 -4.52
N PHE A 120 8.24 0.72 -4.67
CA PHE A 120 7.76 -0.21 -5.69
C PHE A 120 6.27 -0.52 -5.55
N ILE A 121 5.82 -0.95 -4.36
CA ILE A 121 4.40 -1.22 -4.08
C ILE A 121 3.55 0.04 -4.30
N THR A 122 4.05 1.21 -3.91
CA THR A 122 3.34 2.47 -4.16
C THR A 122 3.13 2.70 -5.64
N ARG A 123 4.17 2.52 -6.48
CA ARG A 123 4.09 2.70 -7.93
C ARG A 123 3.14 1.72 -8.61
N LEU A 124 3.09 0.47 -8.14
CA LEU A 124 2.09 -0.48 -8.63
C LEU A 124 0.66 0.04 -8.45
N ASN A 125 0.38 0.71 -7.32
CA ASN A 125 -0.93 1.26 -7.01
C ASN A 125 -1.20 2.59 -7.72
N THR A 126 -0.26 3.54 -7.68
CA THR A 126 -0.44 4.88 -8.27
C THR A 126 -0.59 4.83 -9.78
N ARG A 127 0.11 3.90 -10.44
CA ARG A 127 0.05 3.69 -11.89
C ARG A 127 -1.03 2.73 -12.32
N GLU A 128 -1.85 2.24 -11.38
CA GLU A 128 -2.94 1.29 -11.63
C GLU A 128 -2.46 0.00 -12.33
N LEU A 129 -1.20 -0.38 -12.12
CA LEU A 129 -0.61 -1.57 -12.73
C LEU A 129 -1.03 -2.83 -11.98
N PHE A 130 -1.08 -2.75 -10.66
CA PHE A 130 -1.47 -3.86 -9.80
C PHE A 130 -1.88 -3.36 -8.42
N PHE A 131 -3.18 -3.39 -8.14
CA PHE A 131 -3.68 -2.93 -6.84
C PHE A 131 -3.27 -3.88 -5.73
N CYS A 132 -2.73 -3.30 -4.68
CA CYS A 132 -2.31 -3.99 -3.47
C CYS A 132 -3.03 -3.37 -2.27
N THR A 133 -3.19 -4.15 -1.20
CA THR A 133 -3.62 -3.60 0.10
C THR A 133 -2.42 -3.56 1.04
N ILE A 134 -2.22 -2.44 1.73
CA ILE A 134 -1.10 -2.26 2.68
C ILE A 134 -1.67 -2.13 4.09
N TYR A 135 -1.16 -2.96 4.99
CA TYR A 135 -1.58 -3.06 6.38
C TYR A 135 -0.46 -2.56 7.30
N PHE A 136 -0.76 -1.51 8.04
CA PHE A 136 0.11 -0.92 9.05
C PHE A 136 -0.26 -1.46 10.44
N MET A 137 0.75 -1.84 11.24
CA MET A 137 0.57 -2.60 12.49
C MET A 137 0.73 -1.76 13.75
N GLU A 138 1.72 -0.87 13.80
CA GLU A 138 2.09 -0.11 15.00
C GLU A 138 1.22 1.13 15.18
N LYS A 139 0.83 1.74 14.05
CA LYS A 139 -0.25 2.72 13.93
C LYS A 139 -1.33 2.10 13.04
N PRO A 140 -2.28 1.34 13.63
CA PRO A 140 -3.17 0.50 12.85
C PRO A 140 -4.01 1.26 11.82
N MET A 141 -3.70 0.98 10.56
CA MET A 141 -4.35 1.55 9.39
C MET A 141 -4.24 0.57 8.22
N THR A 142 -5.27 0.52 7.39
CA THR A 142 -5.24 -0.20 6.12
C THR A 142 -5.52 0.78 5.01
N ILE A 143 -4.73 0.70 3.94
CA ILE A 143 -5.00 1.43 2.72
C ILE A 143 -5.19 0.44 1.59
N TRP A 144 -6.19 0.71 0.75
CA TRP A 144 -6.49 -0.12 -0.41
C TRP A 144 -6.08 0.64 -1.67
N GLY A 145 -5.28 0.00 -2.52
CA GLY A 145 -5.09 0.40 -3.91
C GLY A 145 -6.42 0.65 -4.63
N ASN A 146 -6.52 1.76 -5.33
CA ASN A 146 -7.74 2.17 -6.01
C ASN A 146 -7.42 3.13 -7.17
N TYR A 147 -8.41 3.39 -8.00
CA TYR A 147 -8.25 4.21 -9.19
C TYR A 147 -8.06 5.70 -8.88
N ASN A 148 -7.51 6.42 -9.86
CA ASN A 148 -7.42 7.88 -9.92
C ASN A 148 -6.67 8.53 -8.75
N LEU A 149 -5.69 7.83 -8.17
CA LEU A 149 -4.93 8.31 -7.00
C LEU A 149 -5.84 8.69 -5.81
N SER A 150 -6.96 7.99 -5.64
CA SER A 150 -7.90 8.18 -4.53
C SER A 150 -7.98 6.89 -3.74
N PHE A 151 -7.17 6.77 -2.69
CA PHE A 151 -6.99 5.50 -1.96
C PHE A 151 -7.83 5.45 -0.68
N PRO A 152 -8.77 4.50 -0.56
CA PRO A 152 -9.51 4.27 0.67
C PRO A 152 -8.59 3.89 1.83
N MET A 153 -8.71 4.64 2.92
CA MET A 153 -8.02 4.43 4.18
C MET A 153 -9.01 4.02 5.26
N PHE A 154 -8.63 3.05 6.08
CA PHE A 154 -9.41 2.53 7.19
C PHE A 154 -8.57 2.56 8.46
N PHE A 155 -9.15 3.02 9.56
CA PHE A 155 -8.43 3.32 10.80
C PHE A 155 -9.03 2.54 11.98
N GLU A 156 -8.19 2.08 12.92
CA GLU A 156 -8.68 1.45 14.17
C GLU A 156 -9.45 2.46 15.06
N GLY A 157 -9.17 3.76 14.91
CA GLY A 157 -9.88 4.82 15.64
C GLY A 157 -9.45 6.23 15.23
N ASN A 158 -10.09 7.24 15.82
CA ASN A 158 -9.94 8.65 15.44
C ASN A 158 -8.52 9.19 15.65
N ASN A 159 -7.81 8.69 16.66
CA ASN A 159 -6.41 9.04 16.90
C ASN A 159 -5.49 8.61 15.75
N MET A 160 -5.75 7.45 15.11
CA MET A 160 -4.99 7.01 13.94
C MET A 160 -5.30 7.89 12.73
N LEU A 161 -6.58 8.24 12.53
CA LEU A 161 -6.99 9.17 11.47
C LEU A 161 -6.23 10.49 11.56
N GLU A 162 -6.15 11.11 12.75
CA GLU A 162 -5.45 12.38 12.94
C GLU A 162 -3.96 12.28 12.59
N ILE A 163 -3.29 11.23 13.08
CA ILE A 163 -1.87 10.97 12.79
C ILE A 163 -1.62 10.88 11.28
N TYR A 164 -2.42 10.08 10.57
CA TYR A 164 -2.24 9.87 9.14
C TYR A 164 -2.69 11.06 8.30
N ARG A 165 -3.68 11.83 8.76
CA ARG A 165 -4.10 13.07 8.10
C ARG A 165 -3.03 14.15 8.20
N ASP A 166 -2.36 14.28 9.34
CA ASP A 166 -1.25 15.22 9.50
C ASP A 166 -0.05 14.80 8.64
N LEU A 167 0.22 13.48 8.58
CA LEU A 167 1.23 12.94 7.67
C LEU A 167 0.89 13.20 6.20
N ALA A 168 -0.36 13.02 5.79
CA ALA A 168 -0.81 13.30 4.42
C ALA A 168 -0.54 14.76 4.03
N LYS A 169 -0.94 15.71 4.90
CA LYS A 169 -0.74 17.15 4.66
C LYS A 169 0.73 17.53 4.48
N LYS A 170 1.64 16.89 5.23
CA LYS A 170 3.09 17.12 5.10
C LYS A 170 3.59 16.83 3.68
N HIS A 171 2.92 15.93 2.97
CA HIS A 171 3.30 15.47 1.62
C HIS A 171 2.36 15.98 0.53
N ASN A 172 1.64 17.08 0.75
CA ASN A 172 0.64 17.63 -0.18
C ASN A 172 -0.46 16.63 -0.56
N LEU A 173 -0.84 15.77 0.37
CA LEU A 173 -2.01 14.91 0.29
C LEU A 173 -3.06 15.38 1.30
N ASP A 174 -4.29 14.93 1.16
CA ASP A 174 -5.33 15.12 2.16
C ASP A 174 -6.16 13.84 2.32
N VAL A 175 -6.77 13.69 3.50
CA VAL A 175 -7.72 12.59 3.78
C VAL A 175 -9.11 13.19 3.74
N ARG A 176 -9.82 12.95 2.64
CA ARG A 176 -11.14 13.53 2.36
C ARG A 176 -12.27 12.53 2.60
N GLY A 177 -13.52 13.01 2.58
CA GLY A 177 -14.70 12.15 2.71
C GLY A 177 -14.75 11.36 4.02
N ILE A 178 -14.27 11.96 5.11
CA ILE A 178 -14.10 11.26 6.40
C ILE A 178 -15.45 10.79 6.96
N VAL A 179 -15.51 9.52 7.35
CA VAL A 179 -16.60 8.92 8.11
C VAL A 179 -16.02 8.35 9.41
N LEU A 180 -16.60 8.72 10.56
CA LEU A 180 -16.18 8.24 11.88
C LEU A 180 -17.11 7.13 12.37
N LYS A 181 -16.56 6.10 13.01
CA LYS A 181 -17.26 4.97 13.64
C LYS A 181 -16.94 4.90 15.13
#